data_AF-A0A5E4NDJ2-F1
#
_entry.id   AF-A0A5E4NDJ2-F1
#
_cell.length_a   1.000
_cell.length_b   1.000
_cell.length_c   1.000
_cell.angle_alpha   90.00
_cell.angle_beta   90.00
_cell.angle_gamma   90.00
#
_symmetry.space_group_name_H-M   'P 1'
#
loop_
_entity.id
_entity.type
_entity.pdbx_description
1 polymer ?
#
loop_
_entity_poly.entity_id
_entity_poly.type
_entity_poly.pdbx_seq_one_letter_code
_entity_poly.pdbx_strand_id
1 'polypeptide(L)'
;MWDVNMLTTLTTINNTVTTASLPGSKNSIYSLAMNNSGTILISGSTEKVLRVWDTRSSDCIMKLIGHTDNVKALVVSRDGTQCLSGSSDGTIKLWSLGQQQCIQTLRIHKEGVWALSATDNFSHVVSGGRDKKIYMTDLKNPNKVQLICNESAPVVKMVTTPDMSAIWVATSESSINCWKLRKSDESADFEDVPTVPYNQQPFRTVKGAAAIRKYHVLNDKRTILTQDTEKNVAVYDVLKASKLQDLGQIDFEEEIKKRHRIVYIPNWFSVDLKTGMLTIHLGQDENDCFAAWVFTKEAGINTTDDNLRVNYGNRMLRSLLENWLNRIQTDHGSSEGVQSTELNAQTKLDSQCCKIPRHTPLMISEVGGRCLYRMLVSQAGDENDVSILNETIPSWVMNVIVEKSIPKALKISFYLVPLSNTCIRPVKNGTLRPSRDRLVANDFIQVQKIAEYIHEKLSENDGSSPYNKTSDCINNHLQGNTPEKNFELSCNDQILSPTMDLRTVKHFIWKSSADLTIYFKAKH
;
A
#
# COMPACT_ATOMS: atom_id res chain seq x y z
N MET A 1 4.17 -9.22 29.63
CA MET A 1 4.99 -10.41 29.91
C MET A 1 4.15 -11.62 29.62
N TRP A 2 4.74 -12.63 28.99
CA TRP A 2 4.03 -13.86 28.61
C TRP A 2 4.87 -15.04 29.05
N ASP A 3 4.23 -16.02 29.68
CA ASP A 3 4.85 -17.32 29.89
C ASP A 3 4.66 -18.17 28.62
N VAL A 4 5.78 -18.58 28.02
CA VAL A 4 5.79 -19.39 26.81
C VAL A 4 5.08 -20.72 27.05
N ASN A 5 5.27 -21.35 28.22
CA ASN A 5 4.63 -22.63 28.52
C ASN A 5 3.11 -22.47 28.52
N MET A 6 2.60 -21.42 29.17
CA MET A 6 1.16 -21.11 29.15
C MET A 6 0.66 -20.90 27.71
N LEU A 7 1.36 -20.09 26.91
CA LEU A 7 0.97 -19.84 25.52
C LEU A 7 0.93 -21.12 24.67
N THR A 8 1.88 -22.03 24.87
CA THR A 8 1.94 -23.30 24.13
C THR A 8 0.87 -24.31 24.54
N THR A 9 0.22 -24.12 25.70
CA THR A 9 -0.87 -24.98 26.19
C THR A 9 -2.27 -24.55 25.75
N LEU A 10 -2.38 -23.45 24.99
CA LEU A 10 -3.66 -22.95 24.52
C LEU A 10 -4.31 -23.92 23.53
N THR A 11 -5.59 -24.17 23.73
CA THR A 11 -6.42 -25.06 22.89
C THR A 11 -7.78 -24.42 22.66
N THR A 12 -8.63 -25.05 21.84
CA THR A 12 -10.02 -24.60 21.65
C THR A 12 -10.82 -24.58 22.96
N ILE A 13 -10.48 -25.45 23.91
CA ILE A 13 -11.13 -25.53 25.23
C ILE A 13 -10.47 -24.56 26.22
N ASN A 14 -9.14 -24.43 26.17
CA ASN A 14 -8.38 -23.51 27.00
C ASN A 14 -7.90 -22.31 26.16
N ASN A 15 -8.81 -21.39 25.88
CA ASN A 15 -8.58 -20.22 25.02
C ASN A 15 -8.41 -18.91 25.81
N THR A 16 -8.36 -18.98 27.14
CA THR A 16 -8.22 -17.79 28.00
C THR A 16 -6.76 -17.49 28.29
N VAL A 17 -6.38 -16.22 28.18
CA VAL A 17 -5.01 -15.76 28.48
C VAL A 17 -5.07 -14.57 29.43
N THR A 18 -4.22 -14.57 30.45
CA THR A 18 -4.04 -13.43 31.36
C THR A 18 -2.87 -12.58 30.88
N THR A 19 -3.04 -11.26 30.93
CA THR A 19 -2.01 -10.31 30.51
C THR A 19 -1.32 -9.70 31.73
N ALA A 20 0.01 -9.74 31.77
CA ALA A 20 0.81 -8.96 32.72
C ALA A 20 1.49 -7.80 31.98
N SER A 21 1.25 -6.56 32.42
CA SER A 21 1.83 -5.35 31.82
C SER A 21 2.77 -4.64 32.80
N LEU A 22 3.81 -3.99 32.28
CA LEU A 22 4.77 -3.22 33.05
C LEU A 22 4.55 -1.73 32.77
N PRO A 23 3.99 -0.95 33.70
CA PRO A 23 3.72 0.46 33.48
C PRO A 23 4.99 1.30 33.61
N GLY A 24 4.94 2.53 33.07
CA GLY A 24 5.91 3.59 33.38
C GLY A 24 6.57 4.24 32.18
N SER A 25 6.71 3.53 31.05
CA SER A 25 7.20 4.11 29.79
C SER A 25 6.22 5.16 29.28
N LYS A 26 6.72 6.36 29.00
CA LYS A 26 5.99 7.54 28.49
C LYS A 26 6.05 7.65 26.97
N ASN A 27 7.12 7.14 26.34
CA ASN A 27 7.28 7.17 24.88
C ASN A 27 7.46 5.76 24.28
N SER A 28 7.50 5.70 22.95
CA SER A 28 7.69 4.47 22.17
C SER A 28 8.98 3.73 22.55
N ILE A 29 8.85 2.44 22.82
CA ILE A 29 9.93 1.52 23.17
C ILE A 29 10.52 0.93 21.88
N TYR A 30 11.85 0.95 21.74
CA TYR A 30 12.58 0.45 20.57
C TYR A 30 13.51 -0.72 20.89
N SER A 31 13.80 -0.98 22.16
CA SER A 31 14.59 -2.13 22.59
C SER A 31 14.11 -2.67 23.93
N LEU A 32 14.26 -3.98 24.08
CA LEU A 32 13.97 -4.73 25.31
C LEU A 32 15.06 -5.77 25.49
N ALA A 33 15.47 -5.99 26.73
CA ALA A 33 16.36 -7.07 27.10
C ALA A 33 16.02 -7.59 28.50
N MET A 34 16.28 -8.87 28.73
CA MET A 34 16.07 -9.56 30.00
C MET A 34 17.29 -10.41 30.31
N ASN A 35 17.63 -10.59 31.57
CA ASN A 35 18.69 -11.53 31.96
C ASN A 35 18.18 -12.98 31.90
N ASN A 36 19.11 -13.95 31.93
CA ASN A 36 18.76 -15.37 31.78
C ASN A 36 17.88 -15.92 32.91
N SER A 37 18.02 -15.42 34.14
CA SER A 37 17.14 -15.81 35.26
C SER A 37 15.76 -15.15 35.19
N GLY A 38 15.57 -14.21 34.25
CA GLY A 38 14.33 -13.50 34.05
C GLY A 38 13.97 -12.55 35.19
N THR A 39 14.89 -12.18 36.08
CA THR A 39 14.62 -11.31 37.25
C THR A 39 14.63 -9.83 36.91
N ILE A 40 15.32 -9.43 35.84
CA ILE A 40 15.47 -8.03 35.44
C ILE A 40 15.06 -7.87 33.99
N LEU A 41 14.17 -6.91 33.73
CA LEU A 41 13.80 -6.47 32.39
C LEU A 41 14.18 -5.00 32.20
N ILE A 42 14.82 -4.69 31.08
CA ILE A 42 15.24 -3.33 30.72
C ILE A 42 14.59 -2.93 29.40
N SER A 43 14.08 -1.71 29.33
CA SER A 43 13.59 -1.10 28.09
C SER A 43 14.39 0.13 27.70
N GLY A 44 14.56 0.29 26.38
CA GLY A 44 15.14 1.47 25.75
C GLY A 44 14.12 2.11 24.84
N SER A 45 14.01 3.44 24.89
CA SER A 45 12.95 4.20 24.25
C SER A 45 13.44 5.54 23.71
N THR A 46 12.54 6.25 23.03
CA THR A 46 12.76 7.65 22.62
C THR A 46 12.74 8.64 23.80
N GLU A 47 12.47 8.20 25.04
CA GLU A 47 12.75 9.00 26.25
C GLU A 47 14.24 9.16 26.51
N LYS A 48 15.12 8.41 25.81
CA LYS A 48 16.59 8.44 26.00
C LYS A 48 17.04 7.92 27.37
N VAL A 49 16.10 7.39 28.15
CA VAL A 49 16.28 6.80 29.47
C VAL A 49 16.03 5.31 29.36
N LEU A 50 16.86 4.52 30.04
CA LEU A 50 16.58 3.10 30.23
C LEU A 50 15.76 2.94 31.49
N ARG A 51 14.70 2.14 31.41
CA ARG A 51 13.88 1.79 32.57
C ARG A 51 14.10 0.33 32.88
N VAL A 52 14.14 0.02 34.17
CA VAL A 52 14.43 -1.33 34.66
C VAL A 52 13.32 -1.75 35.59
N TRP A 53 12.80 -2.95 35.38
CA TRP A 53 11.77 -3.56 36.20
C TRP A 53 12.28 -4.85 36.82
N ASP A 54 11.82 -5.12 38.05
CA ASP A 54 11.80 -6.48 38.58
C ASP A 54 10.55 -7.18 38.02
N THR A 55 10.77 -8.26 37.28
CA THR A 55 9.70 -8.98 36.57
C THR A 55 8.74 -9.71 37.52
N ARG A 56 9.17 -10.02 38.75
CA ARG A 56 8.37 -10.76 39.72
C ARG A 56 7.39 -9.84 40.45
N SER A 57 7.84 -8.65 40.83
CA SER A 57 7.00 -7.62 41.46
C SER A 57 6.26 -6.74 40.45
N SER A 58 6.70 -6.70 39.20
CA SER A 58 6.25 -5.74 38.17
C SER A 58 6.55 -4.27 38.49
N ASP A 59 7.42 -4.02 39.46
CA ASP A 59 7.80 -2.68 39.88
C ASP A 59 8.95 -2.12 39.04
N CYS A 60 8.83 -0.84 38.68
CA CYS A 60 9.92 -0.09 38.04
C CYS A 60 10.95 0.29 39.12
N ILE A 61 12.07 -0.44 39.19
CA ILE A 61 13.06 -0.32 40.27
C ILE A 61 14.11 0.77 40.03
N MET A 62 14.41 1.15 38.78
CA MET A 62 15.37 2.23 38.49
C MET A 62 15.19 2.85 37.11
N LYS A 63 15.76 4.05 36.94
CA LYS A 63 15.86 4.79 35.67
C LYS A 63 17.31 5.18 35.43
N LEU A 64 17.88 4.76 34.31
CA LEU A 64 19.26 5.08 33.95
C LEU A 64 19.26 6.19 32.90
N ILE A 65 19.78 7.35 33.30
CA ILE A 65 19.82 8.57 32.50
C ILE A 65 21.25 8.76 31.99
N GLY A 66 21.40 9.04 30.69
CA GLY A 66 22.71 9.41 30.14
C GLY A 66 22.84 9.33 28.63
N HIS A 67 21.93 8.64 27.92
CA HIS A 67 21.85 8.76 26.47
C HIS A 67 21.20 10.08 26.06
N THR A 68 21.56 10.54 24.86
CA THR A 68 21.05 11.81 24.30
C THR A 68 20.07 11.61 23.14
N ASP A 69 19.86 10.37 22.73
CA ASP A 69 18.93 9.96 21.69
C ASP A 69 18.35 8.55 21.96
N ASN A 70 17.50 8.05 21.05
CA ASN A 70 16.76 6.80 21.14
C ASN A 70 17.66 5.55 21.31
N VAL A 71 17.35 4.73 22.30
CA VAL A 71 18.07 3.49 22.63
C VAL A 71 17.47 2.31 21.86
N LYS A 72 18.23 1.77 20.89
CA LYS A 72 17.77 0.75 19.93
C LYS A 72 18.35 -0.64 20.17
N ALA A 73 19.38 -0.78 21.00
CA ALA A 73 19.95 -2.06 21.37
C ALA A 73 20.21 -2.13 22.87
N LEU A 74 19.92 -3.29 23.45
CA LEU A 74 20.17 -3.61 24.86
C LEU A 74 20.69 -5.03 24.97
N VAL A 75 21.66 -5.24 25.86
CA VAL A 75 22.14 -6.56 26.28
C VAL A 75 22.31 -6.53 27.81
N VAL A 76 21.86 -7.57 28.50
CA VAL A 76 21.99 -7.69 29.96
C VAL A 76 22.95 -8.84 30.26
N SER A 77 23.82 -8.65 31.26
CA SER A 77 24.69 -9.72 31.73
C SER A 77 23.88 -10.88 32.33
N ARG A 78 24.43 -12.10 32.31
CA ARG A 78 23.72 -13.31 32.78
C ARG A 78 23.27 -13.21 34.24
N ASP A 79 24.09 -12.59 35.08
CA ASP A 79 23.82 -12.34 36.51
C ASP A 79 22.89 -11.15 36.75
N GLY A 80 22.55 -10.37 35.72
CA GLY A 80 21.68 -9.20 35.83
C GLY A 80 22.29 -8.03 36.62
N THR A 81 23.63 -7.94 36.70
CA THR A 81 24.30 -6.83 37.41
C THR A 81 24.76 -5.71 36.48
N GLN A 82 24.93 -5.99 35.19
CA GLN A 82 25.39 -5.05 34.19
C GLN A 82 24.48 -5.03 32.95
N CYS A 83 24.49 -3.89 32.25
CA CYS A 83 23.77 -3.73 30.99
C CYS A 83 24.62 -2.94 29.99
N LEU A 84 24.57 -3.35 28.72
CA LEU A 84 25.07 -2.60 27.58
C LEU A 84 23.89 -1.99 26.82
N SER A 85 24.04 -0.74 26.39
CA SER A 85 23.04 -0.06 25.57
C SER A 85 23.67 0.64 24.38
N GLY A 86 23.03 0.50 23.22
CA GLY A 86 23.41 1.14 21.97
C GLY A 86 22.33 2.14 21.55
N SER A 87 22.74 3.37 21.26
CA SER A 87 21.83 4.48 20.99
C SER A 87 22.07 5.12 19.63
N SER A 88 21.03 5.80 19.16
CA SER A 88 21.06 6.64 17.96
C SER A 88 22.00 7.85 18.12
N ASP A 89 22.46 8.15 19.34
CA ASP A 89 23.51 9.15 19.62
C ASP A 89 24.93 8.69 19.24
N GLY A 90 25.08 7.48 18.71
CA GLY A 90 26.35 6.90 18.27
C GLY A 90 27.21 6.32 19.40
N THR A 91 26.72 6.36 20.64
CA THR A 91 27.44 5.83 21.80
C THR A 91 26.94 4.45 22.22
N ILE A 92 27.86 3.68 22.81
CA ILE A 92 27.55 2.47 23.56
C ILE A 92 27.85 2.76 25.02
N LYS A 93 26.93 2.44 25.93
CA LYS A 93 27.12 2.64 27.36
C LYS A 93 27.08 1.33 28.11
N LEU A 94 28.00 1.18 29.05
CA LEU A 94 28.01 0.12 30.05
C LEU A 94 27.46 0.70 31.36
N TRP A 95 26.50 0.00 31.95
CA TRP A 95 25.80 0.40 33.15
C TRP A 95 26.03 -0.62 34.25
N SER A 96 26.28 -0.15 35.47
CA SER A 96 26.18 -0.97 36.68
C SER A 96 24.77 -0.79 37.26
N LEU A 97 24.00 -1.87 37.34
CA LEU A 97 22.65 -1.84 37.88
C LEU A 97 22.66 -1.71 39.41
N GLY A 98 23.67 -2.27 40.09
CA GLY A 98 23.86 -2.10 41.53
C GLY A 98 24.21 -0.66 41.92
N GLN A 99 25.04 0.03 41.12
CA GLN A 99 25.40 1.44 41.35
C GLN A 99 24.42 2.43 40.70
N GLN A 100 23.48 1.94 39.89
CA GLN A 100 22.50 2.74 39.14
C GLN A 100 23.11 3.86 38.28
N GLN A 101 24.30 3.62 37.72
CA GLN A 101 25.02 4.63 36.93
C GLN A 101 25.73 4.06 35.71
N CYS A 102 26.03 4.95 34.76
CA CYS A 102 26.89 4.63 33.63
C CYS A 102 28.33 4.56 34.10
N ILE A 103 28.98 3.40 33.93
CA ILE A 103 30.38 3.20 34.31
C ILE A 103 31.34 3.46 33.15
N GLN A 104 30.88 3.36 31.91
CA GLN A 104 31.72 3.55 30.73
C GLN A 104 30.90 3.98 29.51
N THR A 105 31.47 4.84 28.67
CA THR A 105 30.88 5.28 27.39
C THR A 105 31.88 5.07 26.26
N LEU A 106 31.52 4.26 25.28
CA LEU A 106 32.32 3.96 24.09
C LEU A 106 31.81 4.83 22.93
N ARG A 107 32.72 5.53 22.25
CA ARG A 107 32.44 6.42 21.11
C ARG A 107 33.16 5.93 19.86
N ILE A 108 32.74 4.77 19.36
CA ILE A 108 33.41 4.08 18.25
C ILE A 108 32.71 4.37 16.93
N HIS A 109 31.38 4.42 16.94
CA HIS A 109 30.58 4.66 15.76
C HIS A 109 30.42 6.17 15.51
N LYS A 110 30.37 6.54 14.22
CA LYS A 110 30.13 7.95 13.80
C LYS A 110 28.64 8.29 13.71
N GLU A 111 27.80 7.27 13.62
CA GLU A 111 26.34 7.38 13.53
C GLU A 111 25.68 6.42 14.53
N GLY A 112 24.35 6.40 14.57
CA GLY A 112 23.58 5.63 15.54
C GLY A 112 23.88 4.13 15.56
N VAL A 113 24.01 3.56 16.76
CA VAL A 113 24.23 2.14 17.04
C VAL A 113 22.88 1.45 17.24
N TRP A 114 22.60 0.40 16.44
CA TRP A 114 21.28 -0.23 16.39
C TRP A 114 21.29 -1.70 16.80
N ALA A 115 22.45 -2.35 16.77
CA ALA A 115 22.61 -3.74 17.13
C ALA A 115 23.81 -3.91 18.07
N LEU A 116 23.63 -4.75 19.08
CA LEU A 116 24.66 -5.18 20.01
C LEU A 116 24.57 -6.69 20.20
N SER A 117 25.72 -7.33 20.39
CA SER A 117 25.87 -8.66 20.95
C SER A 117 27.03 -8.65 21.93
N ALA A 118 27.01 -9.50 22.95
CA ALA A 118 28.10 -9.61 23.92
C ALA A 118 28.56 -11.06 24.05
N THR A 119 29.81 -11.26 24.44
CA THR A 119 30.34 -12.56 24.88
C THR A 119 29.64 -13.04 26.15
N ASP A 120 29.54 -14.34 26.38
CA ASP A 120 28.93 -14.93 27.58
C ASP A 120 29.53 -14.43 28.91
N ASN A 121 30.85 -14.19 28.92
CA ASN A 121 31.56 -13.64 30.08
C ASN A 121 31.50 -12.10 30.17
N PHE A 122 30.71 -11.46 29.30
CA PHE A 122 30.53 -10.01 29.23
C PHE A 122 31.85 -9.22 29.16
N SER A 123 32.87 -9.79 28.50
CA SER A 123 34.18 -9.14 28.32
C SER A 123 34.28 -8.32 27.04
N HIS A 124 33.59 -8.73 25.98
CA HIS A 124 33.59 -8.04 24.70
C HIS A 124 32.17 -7.73 24.24
N VAL A 125 32.05 -6.62 23.52
CA VAL A 125 30.83 -6.21 22.82
C VAL A 125 31.09 -6.16 21.32
N VAL A 126 30.17 -6.72 20.54
CA VAL A 126 30.11 -6.54 19.09
C VAL A 126 28.99 -5.54 18.78
N SER A 127 29.31 -4.48 18.07
CA SER A 127 28.40 -3.36 17.79
C SER A 127 28.31 -3.04 16.31
N GLY A 128 27.11 -2.66 15.87
CA GLY A 128 26.83 -2.27 14.50
C GLY A 128 25.63 -1.33 14.40
N GLY A 129 25.59 -0.51 13.36
CA GLY A 129 24.48 0.40 13.16
C GLY A 129 24.48 1.10 11.81
N ARG A 130 24.13 2.39 11.84
CA ARG A 130 23.85 3.19 10.64
C ARG A 130 25.08 3.43 9.78
N ASP A 131 26.26 3.52 10.39
CA ASP A 131 27.54 3.73 9.69
C ASP A 131 28.08 2.48 8.97
N LYS A 132 27.30 1.37 8.99
CA LYS A 132 27.56 0.09 8.30
C LYS A 132 28.78 -0.68 8.81
N LYS A 133 29.52 -0.13 9.77
CA LYS A 133 30.70 -0.78 10.34
C LYS A 133 30.31 -1.70 11.48
N ILE A 134 31.08 -2.77 11.63
CA ILE A 134 30.91 -3.70 12.76
C ILE A 134 32.21 -3.74 13.53
N TYR A 135 32.15 -3.42 14.82
CA TYR A 135 33.30 -3.43 15.70
C TYR A 135 33.15 -4.47 16.80
N MET A 136 34.25 -5.07 17.21
CA MET A 136 34.36 -5.84 18.44
C MET A 136 35.27 -5.08 19.39
N THR A 137 34.80 -4.83 20.62
CA THR A 137 35.49 -3.99 21.61
C THR A 137 35.64 -4.72 22.92
N ASP A 138 36.84 -4.68 23.51
CA ASP A 138 37.09 -5.11 24.88
C ASP A 138 36.51 -4.09 25.87
N LEU A 139 35.63 -4.54 26.76
CA LEU A 139 34.99 -3.68 27.75
C LEU A 139 35.97 -3.27 28.87
N LYS A 140 36.97 -4.10 29.18
CA LYS A 140 38.00 -3.77 30.19
C LYS A 140 39.01 -2.76 29.66
N ASN A 141 39.34 -2.85 28.37
CA ASN A 141 40.25 -1.92 27.71
C ASN A 141 39.59 -1.35 26.44
N PRO A 142 38.86 -0.22 26.54
CA PRO A 142 38.12 0.35 25.42
C PRO A 142 38.99 0.86 24.25
N ASN A 143 40.31 0.93 24.41
CA ASN A 143 41.21 1.23 23.29
C ASN A 143 41.44 -0.01 22.41
N LYS A 144 41.20 -1.23 22.93
CA LYS A 144 41.25 -2.47 22.16
C LYS A 144 39.95 -2.66 21.38
N VAL A 145 39.93 -2.07 20.19
CA VAL A 145 38.81 -2.17 19.23
C VAL A 145 39.30 -2.87 17.98
N GLN A 146 38.48 -3.75 17.40
CA GLN A 146 38.72 -4.38 16.11
C GLN A 146 37.57 -4.06 15.15
N LEU A 147 37.89 -3.58 13.94
CA LEU A 147 36.92 -3.49 12.85
C LEU A 147 36.75 -4.87 12.21
N ILE A 148 35.58 -5.48 12.37
CA ILE A 148 35.28 -6.82 11.85
C ILE A 148 35.05 -6.77 10.34
N CYS A 149 34.19 -5.87 9.89
CA CYS A 149 33.85 -5.66 8.48
C CYS A 149 33.16 -4.31 8.26
N ASN A 150 32.97 -3.97 6.98
CA ASN A 150 32.09 -2.90 6.54
C ASN A 150 30.99 -3.50 5.67
N GLU A 151 29.75 -3.40 6.10
CA GLU A 151 28.59 -3.90 5.36
C GLU A 151 28.22 -2.99 4.19
N SER A 152 27.49 -3.56 3.22
CA SER A 152 26.97 -2.81 2.08
C SER A 152 25.87 -1.81 2.49
N ALA A 153 25.16 -2.10 3.58
CA ALA A 153 24.01 -1.35 4.07
C ALA A 153 23.97 -1.26 5.61
N PRO A 154 23.18 -0.32 6.18
CA PRO A 154 23.05 -0.16 7.63
C PRO A 154 22.70 -1.46 8.36
N VAL A 155 23.40 -1.74 9.46
CA VAL A 155 23.20 -2.95 10.27
C VAL A 155 21.97 -2.78 11.15
N VAL A 156 21.04 -3.74 11.08
CA VAL A 156 19.77 -3.72 11.80
C VAL A 156 19.79 -4.68 12.99
N LYS A 157 20.37 -5.87 12.84
CA LYS A 157 20.46 -6.87 13.90
C LYS A 157 21.67 -7.76 13.70
N MET A 158 22.18 -8.30 14.80
CA MET A 158 23.29 -9.25 14.78
C MET A 158 23.05 -10.38 15.77
N VAL A 159 23.56 -11.57 15.44
CA VAL A 159 23.52 -12.75 16.30
C VAL A 159 24.85 -13.48 16.19
N THR A 160 25.51 -13.68 17.32
CA THR A 160 26.77 -14.42 17.39
C THR A 160 26.51 -15.93 17.37
N THR A 161 27.45 -16.70 16.82
CA THR A 161 27.41 -18.16 16.97
C THR A 161 27.65 -18.57 18.42
N PRO A 162 27.12 -19.72 18.89
CA PRO A 162 27.29 -20.14 20.29
C PRO A 162 28.75 -20.30 20.73
N ASP A 163 29.66 -20.59 19.80
CA ASP A 163 31.11 -20.71 20.02
C ASP A 163 31.86 -19.38 19.88
N MET A 164 31.15 -18.27 19.59
CA MET A 164 31.69 -16.95 19.31
C MET A 164 32.73 -16.91 18.18
N SER A 165 32.73 -17.89 17.27
CA SER A 165 33.65 -17.91 16.12
C SER A 165 33.21 -17.04 14.96
N ALA A 166 31.91 -16.70 14.88
CA ALA A 166 31.35 -15.88 13.82
C ALA A 166 30.13 -15.08 14.29
N ILE A 167 29.69 -14.14 13.45
CA ILE A 167 28.50 -13.32 13.67
C ILE A 167 27.67 -13.25 12.40
N TRP A 168 26.37 -13.53 12.54
CA TRP A 168 25.37 -13.30 11.52
C TRP A 168 24.84 -11.88 11.61
N VAL A 169 24.73 -11.21 10.47
CA VAL A 169 24.41 -9.79 10.37
C VAL A 169 23.25 -9.61 9.39
N ALA A 170 22.17 -9.01 9.89
CA ALA A 170 21.05 -8.54 9.10
C ALA A 170 21.20 -7.03 8.88
N THR A 171 21.05 -6.60 7.63
CA THR A 171 21.13 -5.19 7.23
C THR A 171 19.76 -4.71 6.71
N SER A 172 19.68 -3.50 6.16
CA SER A 172 18.50 -3.05 5.42
C SER A 172 18.34 -3.71 4.03
N GLU A 173 19.32 -4.49 3.58
CA GLU A 173 19.23 -5.33 2.40
C GLU A 173 18.69 -6.72 2.74
N SER A 174 18.22 -7.44 1.71
CA SER A 174 17.59 -8.76 1.89
C SER A 174 18.56 -9.90 2.14
N SER A 175 19.85 -9.72 1.83
CA SER A 175 20.87 -10.74 2.07
C SER A 175 21.38 -10.70 3.51
N ILE A 176 21.68 -11.87 4.08
CA ILE A 176 22.21 -12.00 5.44
C ILE A 176 23.63 -12.57 5.35
N ASN A 177 24.59 -11.84 5.91
CA ASN A 177 26.00 -12.19 5.86
C ASN A 177 26.48 -12.75 7.20
N CYS A 178 27.43 -13.68 7.14
CA CYS A 178 28.14 -14.22 8.28
C CYS A 178 29.61 -13.82 8.20
N TRP A 179 30.15 -13.26 9.27
CA TRP A 179 31.52 -12.75 9.35
C TRP A 179 32.29 -13.49 10.44
N LYS A 180 33.57 -13.83 10.20
CA LYS A 180 34.38 -14.47 11.23
C LYS A 180 34.76 -13.46 12.30
N LEU A 181 34.75 -13.92 13.55
CA LEU A 181 35.29 -13.19 14.69
C LEU A 181 36.68 -13.74 15.02
N ARG A 182 37.59 -12.86 15.46
CA ARG A 182 38.92 -13.25 15.91
C ARG A 182 38.84 -13.81 17.33
N LYS A 183 39.61 -14.86 17.62
CA LYS A 183 39.80 -15.33 19.01
C LYS A 183 40.73 -14.35 19.74
N SER A 184 40.48 -14.13 21.03
CA SER A 184 41.03 -13.06 21.88
C SER A 184 42.56 -13.00 22.03
N ASP A 185 43.31 -14.00 21.56
CA ASP A 185 44.69 -14.24 22.01
C ASP A 185 45.77 -13.60 21.12
N GLU A 186 45.39 -12.86 20.09
CA GLU A 186 46.34 -12.18 19.21
C GLU A 186 46.24 -10.65 19.38
N SER A 187 47.07 -10.12 20.28
CA SER A 187 47.16 -8.70 20.61
C SER A 187 47.62 -7.85 19.42
N ALA A 188 46.85 -6.82 19.09
CA ALA A 188 47.37 -5.66 18.39
C ALA A 188 47.01 -4.41 19.21
N ASP A 189 48.04 -3.68 19.63
CA ASP A 189 47.88 -2.37 20.25
C ASP A 189 47.56 -1.36 19.14
N PHE A 190 46.40 -0.71 19.23
CA PHE A 190 46.04 0.37 18.32
C PHE A 190 45.64 1.59 19.16
N GLU A 191 46.32 2.71 18.90
CA GLU A 191 45.99 4.00 19.53
C GLU A 191 44.84 4.74 18.81
N ASP A 192 44.38 4.24 17.65
CA ASP A 192 43.27 4.80 16.84
C ASP A 192 42.23 3.74 16.44
N VAL A 193 40.98 4.16 16.19
CA VAL A 193 39.91 3.28 15.70
C VAL A 193 40.33 2.64 14.37
N PRO A 194 40.46 1.30 14.27
CA PRO A 194 41.04 0.66 13.10
C PRO A 194 40.23 0.92 11.84
N THR A 195 40.94 1.23 10.75
CA THR A 195 40.36 1.56 9.44
C THR A 195 40.30 0.37 8.49
N VAL A 196 41.16 -0.63 8.69
CA VAL A 196 41.22 -1.84 7.86
C VAL A 196 40.36 -2.95 8.49
N PRO A 197 39.38 -3.50 7.77
CA PRO A 197 38.53 -4.54 8.29
C PRO A 197 39.25 -5.89 8.35
N TYR A 198 38.98 -6.66 9.41
CA TYR A 198 39.48 -8.02 9.58
C TYR A 198 39.00 -8.96 8.46
N ASN A 199 37.73 -8.83 8.05
CA ASN A 199 37.17 -9.57 6.93
C ASN A 199 36.94 -8.62 5.74
N GLN A 200 37.47 -8.99 4.57
CA GLN A 200 37.19 -8.28 3.31
C GLN A 200 35.91 -8.81 2.62
N GLN A 201 35.56 -10.07 2.85
CA GLN A 201 34.39 -10.73 2.29
C GLN A 201 33.70 -11.58 3.37
N PRO A 202 32.37 -11.79 3.26
CA PRO A 202 31.64 -12.61 4.22
C PRO A 202 32.11 -14.06 4.15
N PHE A 203 32.14 -14.71 5.30
CA PHE A 203 32.44 -16.14 5.41
C PHE A 203 31.32 -17.00 4.80
N ARG A 204 30.07 -16.58 4.97
CA ARG A 204 28.88 -17.19 4.36
C ARG A 204 27.84 -16.12 4.07
N THR A 205 26.99 -16.35 3.08
CA THR A 205 25.89 -15.45 2.74
C THR A 205 24.63 -16.25 2.45
N VAL A 206 23.53 -15.87 3.12
CA VAL A 206 22.17 -16.27 2.73
C VAL A 206 21.69 -15.25 1.70
N LYS A 207 21.40 -15.73 0.49
CA LYS A 207 20.99 -14.86 -0.62
C LYS A 207 19.62 -14.26 -0.35
N GLY A 208 19.53 -12.93 -0.48
CA GLY A 208 18.28 -12.20 -0.50
C GLY A 208 17.65 -12.14 -1.89
N ALA A 209 16.37 -11.77 -1.93
CA ALA A 209 15.64 -11.49 -3.17
C ALA A 209 15.59 -9.98 -3.44
N ALA A 210 15.37 -9.60 -4.70
CA ALA A 210 15.16 -8.21 -5.08
C ALA A 210 13.81 -7.69 -4.52
N ALA A 211 13.85 -6.51 -3.91
CA ALA A 211 12.66 -5.85 -3.38
C ALA A 211 12.18 -4.76 -4.33
N ILE A 212 10.87 -4.67 -4.56
CA ILE A 212 10.28 -3.57 -5.33
C ILE A 212 10.45 -2.27 -4.54
N ARG A 213 11.05 -1.25 -5.17
CA ARG A 213 11.33 0.06 -4.54
C ARG A 213 10.55 1.21 -5.16
N LYS A 214 10.15 1.08 -6.43
CA LYS A 214 9.32 2.06 -7.12
C LYS A 214 8.13 1.38 -7.77
N TYR A 215 7.04 2.12 -7.87
CA TYR A 215 5.89 1.73 -8.67
C TYR A 215 5.27 2.95 -9.33
N HIS A 216 4.55 2.71 -10.43
CA HIS A 216 3.71 3.70 -11.10
C HIS A 216 2.42 3.02 -11.54
N VAL A 217 1.28 3.52 -11.05
CA VAL A 217 -0.04 3.07 -11.48
C VAL A 217 -0.40 3.83 -12.76
N LEU A 218 -0.58 3.12 -13.87
CA LEU A 218 -0.94 3.74 -15.14
C LEU A 218 -2.35 4.34 -15.10
N ASN A 219 -2.64 5.18 -16.09
CA ASN A 219 -3.90 5.92 -16.22
C ASN A 219 -5.13 5.02 -16.39
N ASP A 220 -4.92 3.76 -16.82
CA ASP A 220 -5.97 2.74 -16.90
C ASP A 220 -6.44 2.25 -15.52
N LYS A 221 -5.78 2.67 -14.43
CA LYS A 221 -5.99 2.19 -13.05
C LYS A 221 -6.12 0.67 -12.98
N ARG A 222 -5.29 -0.03 -13.74
CA ARG A 222 -5.26 -1.51 -13.75
C ARG A 222 -3.85 -2.03 -13.86
N THR A 223 -3.02 -1.36 -14.65
CA THR A 223 -1.65 -1.80 -14.91
C THR A 223 -0.68 -1.04 -14.02
N ILE A 224 0.27 -1.76 -13.41
CA ILE A 224 1.32 -1.18 -12.57
C ILE A 224 2.67 -1.49 -13.19
N LEU A 225 3.51 -0.46 -13.36
CA LEU A 225 4.94 -0.64 -13.56
C LEU A 225 5.65 -0.61 -12.23
N THR A 226 6.70 -1.42 -12.09
CA THR A 226 7.54 -1.48 -10.89
C THR A 226 9.01 -1.46 -11.27
N GLN A 227 9.85 -1.02 -10.34
CA GLN A 227 11.31 -1.17 -10.42
C GLN A 227 11.84 -1.71 -9.09
N ASP A 228 12.66 -2.75 -9.15
CA ASP A 228 13.25 -3.41 -7.97
C ASP A 228 14.64 -2.85 -7.59
N THR A 229 15.24 -3.40 -6.54
CA THR A 229 16.59 -3.08 -6.07
C THR A 229 17.69 -3.42 -7.07
N GLU A 230 17.43 -4.34 -8.00
CA GLU A 230 18.33 -4.73 -9.09
C GLU A 230 18.10 -3.90 -10.36
N LYS A 231 17.23 -2.88 -10.28
CA LYS A 231 16.81 -1.98 -11.37
C LYS A 231 16.03 -2.68 -12.48
N ASN A 232 15.53 -3.89 -12.27
CA ASN A 232 14.67 -4.55 -13.23
C ASN A 232 13.28 -3.90 -13.19
N VAL A 233 12.72 -3.65 -14.36
CA VAL A 233 11.38 -3.12 -14.55
C VAL A 233 10.43 -4.26 -14.93
N ALA A 234 9.26 -4.29 -14.32
CA ALA A 234 8.23 -5.29 -14.60
C ALA A 234 6.83 -4.66 -14.59
N VAL A 235 5.92 -5.27 -15.38
CA VAL A 235 4.53 -4.84 -15.57
C VAL A 235 3.59 -5.85 -14.92
N TYR A 236 2.61 -5.37 -14.18
CA TYR A 236 1.63 -6.17 -13.44
C TYR A 236 0.19 -5.77 -13.81
N ASP A 237 -0.73 -6.74 -13.79
CA ASP A 237 -2.18 -6.53 -13.92
C ASP A 237 -2.82 -6.72 -12.55
N VAL A 238 -3.39 -5.65 -12.01
CA VAL A 238 -4.02 -5.64 -10.68
C VAL A 238 -5.24 -6.55 -10.63
N LEU A 239 -6.07 -6.56 -11.67
CA LEU A 239 -7.30 -7.38 -11.71
C LEU A 239 -7.01 -8.88 -11.84
N LYS A 240 -5.83 -9.23 -12.34
CA LYS A 240 -5.36 -10.62 -12.40
C LYS A 240 -4.45 -10.99 -11.25
N ALA A 241 -4.11 -10.04 -10.37
CA ALA A 241 -3.12 -10.19 -9.31
C ALA A 241 -1.84 -10.89 -9.77
N SER A 242 -1.34 -10.56 -10.97
CA SER A 242 -0.22 -11.28 -11.58
C SER A 242 0.70 -10.38 -12.38
N LYS A 243 1.96 -10.82 -12.49
CA LYS A 243 2.94 -10.19 -13.37
C LYS A 243 2.60 -10.51 -14.82
N LEU A 244 2.52 -9.49 -15.66
CA LEU A 244 2.31 -9.64 -17.10
C LEU A 244 3.61 -9.84 -17.86
N GLN A 245 4.64 -9.04 -17.54
CA GLN A 245 5.87 -9.00 -18.31
C GLN A 245 7.05 -8.53 -17.46
N ASP A 246 8.19 -9.18 -17.65
CA ASP A 246 9.50 -8.68 -17.22
C ASP A 246 10.16 -7.91 -18.37
N LEU A 247 10.53 -6.65 -18.12
CA LEU A 247 11.17 -5.77 -19.09
C LEU A 247 12.69 -5.69 -18.89
N GLY A 248 13.22 -6.23 -17.79
CA GLY A 248 14.63 -6.18 -17.45
C GLY A 248 15.09 -4.77 -17.08
N GLN A 249 16.38 -4.49 -17.21
CA GLN A 249 16.96 -3.20 -16.84
C GLN A 249 16.75 -2.16 -17.95
N ILE A 250 15.60 -1.49 -17.92
CA ILE A 250 15.26 -0.37 -18.79
C ILE A 250 15.01 0.90 -17.98
N ASP A 251 14.96 2.07 -18.65
CA ASP A 251 14.61 3.32 -17.99
C ASP A 251 13.13 3.34 -17.56
N PHE A 252 12.92 3.53 -16.26
CA PHE A 252 11.60 3.46 -15.65
C PHE A 252 10.69 4.63 -16.07
N GLU A 253 11.24 5.84 -16.19
CA GLU A 253 10.47 7.06 -16.49
C GLU A 253 10.11 7.14 -17.98
N GLU A 254 11.02 6.71 -18.87
CA GLU A 254 10.74 6.60 -20.29
C GLU A 254 9.64 5.58 -20.59
N GLU A 255 9.66 4.43 -19.92
CA GLU A 255 8.63 3.40 -20.11
C GLU A 255 7.25 3.86 -19.59
N ILE A 256 7.20 4.66 -18.51
CA ILE A 256 5.96 5.32 -18.05
C ILE A 256 5.42 6.24 -19.15
N LYS A 257 6.26 7.11 -19.72
CA LYS A 257 5.86 8.04 -20.79
C LYS A 257 5.35 7.30 -22.02
N LYS A 258 6.03 6.23 -22.42
CA LYS A 258 5.66 5.39 -23.57
C LYS A 258 4.29 4.73 -23.40
N ARG A 259 3.89 4.39 -22.18
CA ARG A 259 2.61 3.75 -21.86
C ARG A 259 1.52 4.74 -21.45
N HIS A 260 1.80 6.04 -21.48
CA HIS A 260 0.83 7.06 -21.14
C HIS A 260 -0.35 7.07 -22.11
N ARG A 261 -1.56 7.19 -21.57
CA ARG A 261 -2.81 7.30 -22.34
C ARG A 261 -3.65 8.44 -21.80
N ILE A 262 -4.31 9.19 -22.68
CA ILE A 262 -5.22 10.27 -22.28
C ILE A 262 -6.58 9.67 -21.92
N VAL A 263 -6.63 9.00 -20.77
CA VAL A 263 -7.83 8.41 -20.17
C VAL A 263 -7.74 8.67 -18.67
N TYR A 264 -8.86 9.06 -18.04
CA TYR A 264 -8.91 9.22 -16.60
C TYR A 264 -9.90 8.22 -16.00
N ILE A 265 -9.38 7.27 -15.21
CA ILE A 265 -10.20 6.39 -14.38
C ILE A 265 -10.00 6.80 -12.89
N PRO A 266 -11.09 6.93 -12.10
CA PRO A 266 -10.99 7.20 -10.68
C PRO A 266 -10.15 6.14 -9.95
N ASN A 267 -9.43 6.56 -8.91
CA ASN A 267 -8.64 5.62 -8.14
C ASN A 267 -9.56 4.69 -7.33
N TRP A 268 -9.29 3.38 -7.35
CA TRP A 268 -10.10 2.37 -6.65
C TRP A 268 -9.31 1.42 -5.75
N PHE A 269 -7.99 1.59 -5.72
CA PHE A 269 -7.07 0.90 -4.83
C PHE A 269 -5.90 1.80 -4.47
N SER A 270 -5.13 1.40 -3.46
CA SER A 270 -3.80 1.96 -3.18
C SER A 270 -2.75 0.86 -3.16
N VAL A 271 -1.49 1.26 -3.32
CA VAL A 271 -0.34 0.36 -3.41
C VAL A 271 0.61 0.65 -2.27
N ASP A 272 1.10 -0.40 -1.62
CA ASP A 272 2.12 -0.34 -0.58
C ASP A 272 3.29 -1.29 -0.93
N LEU A 273 4.51 -0.86 -0.63
CA LEU A 273 5.75 -1.60 -0.90
C LEU A 273 6.54 -1.95 0.38
N LYS A 274 5.93 -1.86 1.58
CA LYS A 274 6.64 -2.06 2.86
C LYS A 274 7.26 -3.45 2.98
N THR A 275 6.67 -4.45 2.33
CA THR A 275 7.15 -5.84 2.32
C THR A 275 8.21 -6.10 1.24
N GLY A 276 8.51 -5.11 0.38
CA GLY A 276 9.29 -5.31 -0.84
C GLY A 276 8.52 -6.01 -1.98
N MET A 277 7.23 -6.31 -1.77
CA MET A 277 6.31 -6.85 -2.77
C MET A 277 5.15 -5.89 -2.99
N LEU A 278 4.50 -5.98 -4.15
CA LEU A 278 3.27 -5.24 -4.41
C LEU A 278 2.15 -5.70 -3.46
N THR A 279 1.72 -4.80 -2.59
CA THR A 279 0.55 -5.01 -1.73
C THR A 279 -0.56 -4.06 -2.21
N ILE A 280 -1.70 -4.62 -2.60
CA ILE A 280 -2.85 -3.85 -3.10
C ILE A 280 -3.89 -3.75 -1.98
N HIS A 281 -4.25 -2.53 -1.62
CA HIS A 281 -5.33 -2.24 -0.68
C HIS A 281 -6.54 -1.76 -1.47
N LEU A 282 -7.63 -2.52 -1.39
CA LEU A 282 -8.93 -2.10 -1.92
C LEU A 282 -9.50 -1.00 -1.00
N GLY A 283 -10.22 -0.03 -1.57
CA GLY A 283 -10.66 1.21 -0.92
C GLY A 283 -11.18 1.07 0.53
N GLN A 284 -11.13 2.17 1.29
CA GLN A 284 -11.54 2.17 2.71
C GLN A 284 -13.06 2.01 2.87
N ASP A 285 -13.82 2.38 1.84
CA ASP A 285 -15.26 2.30 1.78
C ASP A 285 -15.78 1.96 0.37
N GLU A 286 -17.11 1.90 0.26
CA GLU A 286 -17.86 1.63 -0.98
C GLU A 286 -17.50 2.62 -2.11
N ASN A 287 -17.34 3.90 -1.79
CA ASN A 287 -17.14 4.95 -2.80
C ASN A 287 -15.77 4.82 -3.43
N ASP A 288 -14.74 4.56 -2.62
CA ASP A 288 -13.38 4.37 -3.10
C ASP A 288 -13.26 3.06 -3.90
N CYS A 289 -13.69 1.94 -3.32
CA CYS A 289 -13.51 0.62 -3.96
C CYS A 289 -14.27 0.52 -5.28
N PHE A 290 -15.47 1.10 -5.38
CA PHE A 290 -16.32 1.01 -6.56
C PHE A 290 -16.33 2.28 -7.43
N ALA A 291 -15.33 3.14 -7.33
CA ALA A 291 -15.23 4.35 -8.15
C ALA A 291 -15.01 4.05 -9.66
N ALA A 292 -14.33 2.96 -9.98
CA ALA A 292 -13.81 2.70 -11.32
C ALA A 292 -14.78 1.91 -12.22
N TRP A 293 -15.71 2.64 -12.84
CA TRP A 293 -16.56 2.14 -13.93
C TRP A 293 -15.87 2.30 -15.30
N VAL A 294 -15.80 1.22 -16.07
CA VAL A 294 -15.06 1.16 -17.34
C VAL A 294 -15.86 0.35 -18.37
N PHE A 295 -15.74 0.67 -19.66
CA PHE A 295 -16.36 -0.12 -20.73
C PHE A 295 -15.71 -1.50 -20.86
N THR A 296 -16.47 -2.52 -21.25
CA THR A 296 -15.96 -3.89 -21.41
C THR A 296 -14.79 -3.97 -22.39
N LYS A 297 -14.87 -3.22 -23.50
CA LYS A 297 -13.83 -3.11 -24.51
C LYS A 297 -12.51 -2.58 -23.96
N GLU A 298 -12.56 -1.51 -23.16
CA GLU A 298 -11.39 -0.92 -22.51
C GLU A 298 -10.82 -1.83 -21.41
N ALA A 299 -11.70 -2.59 -20.75
CA ALA A 299 -11.33 -3.64 -19.81
C ALA A 299 -10.78 -4.91 -20.51
N GLY A 300 -10.71 -4.96 -21.84
CA GLY A 300 -10.22 -6.12 -22.60
C GLY A 300 -11.11 -7.36 -22.44
N ILE A 301 -12.42 -7.16 -22.27
CA ILE A 301 -13.43 -8.22 -22.18
C ILE A 301 -14.15 -8.29 -23.53
N ASN A 302 -14.13 -9.47 -24.15
CA ASN A 302 -14.80 -9.69 -25.45
C ASN A 302 -16.29 -9.96 -25.22
N THR A 303 -17.13 -8.97 -25.49
CA THR A 303 -18.59 -9.04 -25.35
C THR A 303 -19.26 -8.76 -26.69
N THR A 304 -20.49 -9.27 -26.90
CA THR A 304 -21.26 -8.97 -28.12
C THR A 304 -21.83 -7.55 -28.13
N ASP A 305 -21.92 -6.91 -26.96
CA ASP A 305 -22.31 -5.52 -26.78
C ASP A 305 -21.12 -4.72 -26.24
N ASP A 306 -20.62 -3.79 -27.06
CA ASP A 306 -19.49 -2.91 -26.76
C ASP A 306 -19.85 -1.78 -25.76
N ASN A 307 -21.14 -1.57 -25.48
CA ASN A 307 -21.62 -0.49 -24.60
C ASN A 307 -21.79 -0.90 -23.13
N LEU A 308 -21.54 -2.18 -22.82
CA LEU A 308 -21.59 -2.68 -21.45
C LEU A 308 -20.47 -2.10 -20.60
N ARG A 309 -20.75 -1.93 -19.31
CA ARG A 309 -19.81 -1.37 -18.32
C ARG A 309 -19.58 -2.35 -17.20
N VAL A 310 -18.35 -2.35 -16.69
CA VAL A 310 -17.94 -3.14 -15.54
C VAL A 310 -17.33 -2.23 -14.48
N ASN A 311 -17.42 -2.68 -13.24
CA ASN A 311 -16.77 -2.03 -12.11
C ASN A 311 -15.56 -2.84 -11.67
N TYR A 312 -14.37 -2.22 -11.66
CA TYR A 312 -13.13 -2.92 -11.34
C TYR A 312 -13.08 -3.44 -9.90
N GLY A 313 -13.52 -2.66 -8.91
CA GLY A 313 -13.53 -3.10 -7.51
C GLY A 313 -14.47 -4.28 -7.27
N ASN A 314 -15.69 -4.21 -7.81
CA ASN A 314 -16.66 -5.30 -7.73
C ASN A 314 -16.10 -6.59 -8.34
N ARG A 315 -15.50 -6.48 -9.54
CA ARG A 315 -14.90 -7.61 -10.24
C ARG A 315 -13.74 -8.22 -9.47
N MET A 316 -12.85 -7.39 -8.92
CA MET A 316 -11.72 -7.84 -8.10
C MET A 316 -12.20 -8.58 -6.84
N LEU A 317 -13.15 -8.02 -6.09
CA LEU A 317 -13.65 -8.65 -4.87
C LEU A 317 -14.38 -9.97 -5.16
N ARG A 318 -15.18 -10.03 -6.24
CA ARG A 318 -15.81 -11.28 -6.69
C ARG A 318 -14.78 -12.36 -6.99
N SER A 319 -13.68 -12.02 -7.67
CA SER A 319 -12.58 -12.96 -7.94
C SER A 319 -11.84 -13.39 -6.67
N LEU A 320 -11.62 -12.48 -5.72
CA LEU A 320 -10.95 -12.80 -4.45
C LEU A 320 -11.77 -13.74 -3.57
N LEU A 321 -13.10 -13.60 -3.62
CA LEU A 321 -14.05 -14.31 -2.76
C LEU A 321 -14.84 -15.41 -3.50
N GLU A 322 -14.40 -15.80 -4.70
CA GLU A 322 -15.11 -16.77 -5.56
C GLU A 322 -15.44 -18.08 -4.82
N ASN A 323 -14.46 -18.64 -4.09
CA ASN A 323 -14.65 -19.90 -3.37
C ASN A 323 -15.64 -19.76 -2.19
N TRP A 324 -15.64 -18.61 -1.52
CA TRP A 324 -16.57 -18.32 -0.42
C TRP A 324 -18.01 -18.15 -0.95
N LEU A 325 -18.16 -17.41 -2.07
CA LEU A 325 -19.47 -17.20 -2.71
C LEU A 325 -20.10 -18.50 -3.20
N ASN A 326 -19.29 -19.40 -3.78
CA ASN A 326 -19.76 -20.69 -4.24
C ASN A 326 -20.34 -21.53 -3.08
N ARG A 327 -19.75 -21.45 -1.87
CA ARG A 327 -20.25 -22.15 -0.68
C ARG A 327 -21.59 -21.60 -0.19
N ILE A 328 -21.71 -20.28 -0.10
CA ILE A 328 -22.96 -19.63 0.33
C ILE A 328 -24.10 -19.97 -0.64
N GLN A 329 -23.82 -20.04 -1.94
CA GLN A 329 -24.82 -20.41 -2.94
C GLN A 329 -25.21 -21.89 -2.91
N THR A 330 -24.31 -22.81 -2.52
CA THR A 330 -24.66 -24.22 -2.36
C THR A 330 -25.51 -24.50 -1.13
N ASP A 331 -25.31 -23.73 -0.05
CA ASP A 331 -26.06 -23.90 1.20
C ASP A 331 -27.47 -23.30 1.13
N HIS A 332 -27.65 -22.22 0.35
CA HIS A 332 -28.96 -21.65 0.03
C HIS A 332 -29.51 -22.28 -1.25
N GLY A 333 -30.14 -23.46 -1.14
CA GLY A 333 -30.73 -24.20 -2.25
C GLY A 333 -31.38 -23.30 -3.32
N SER A 334 -31.03 -23.58 -4.58
CA SER A 334 -31.41 -22.83 -5.79
C SER A 334 -32.88 -22.40 -5.78
N SER A 335 -33.12 -21.14 -5.41
CA SER A 335 -34.39 -20.44 -5.64
C SER A 335 -34.13 -19.35 -6.66
N GLU A 336 -34.05 -19.75 -7.93
CA GLU A 336 -34.08 -18.80 -9.05
C GLU A 336 -35.48 -18.17 -9.14
N GLY A 337 -35.67 -17.09 -8.38
CA GLY A 337 -36.74 -16.12 -8.63
C GLY A 337 -36.36 -15.22 -9.80
N VAL A 338 -37.32 -14.98 -10.70
CA VAL A 338 -37.25 -14.15 -11.91
C VAL A 338 -36.43 -12.86 -11.67
N GLN A 339 -35.17 -12.82 -12.15
CA GLN A 339 -34.32 -11.64 -12.12
C GLN A 339 -34.39 -10.85 -13.44
N SER A 340 -34.33 -9.52 -13.33
CA SER A 340 -34.39 -8.57 -14.44
C SER A 340 -33.31 -8.83 -15.51
N THR A 341 -33.60 -8.49 -16.76
CA THR A 341 -32.75 -8.71 -17.94
C THR A 341 -31.34 -8.11 -17.81
N GLU A 342 -31.19 -6.98 -17.09
CA GLU A 342 -29.90 -6.35 -16.81
C GLU A 342 -29.05 -7.13 -15.80
N LEU A 343 -29.66 -7.72 -14.77
CA LEU A 343 -28.95 -8.57 -13.80
C LEU A 343 -28.42 -9.85 -14.44
N ASN A 344 -29.19 -10.45 -15.36
CA ASN A 344 -28.77 -11.66 -16.08
C ASN A 344 -27.57 -11.40 -17.02
N ALA A 345 -27.50 -10.23 -17.65
CA ALA A 345 -26.35 -9.82 -18.46
C ALA A 345 -25.10 -9.61 -17.59
N GLN A 346 -25.24 -8.95 -16.43
CA GLN A 346 -24.16 -8.73 -15.47
C GLN A 346 -23.63 -10.07 -14.92
N THR A 347 -24.52 -10.99 -14.53
CA THR A 347 -24.15 -12.30 -13.98
C THR A 347 -23.39 -13.17 -15.00
N LYS A 348 -23.71 -13.04 -16.31
CA LYS A 348 -22.99 -13.72 -17.40
C LYS A 348 -21.64 -13.07 -17.75
N LEU A 349 -21.48 -11.77 -17.48
CA LEU A 349 -20.21 -11.04 -17.56
C LEU A 349 -19.29 -11.36 -16.38
N ASP A 350 -19.90 -11.58 -15.22
CA ASP A 350 -19.25 -11.90 -13.97
C ASP A 350 -18.68 -13.34 -14.00
N SER A 351 -19.28 -14.28 -14.74
CA SER A 351 -18.71 -15.63 -14.94
C SER A 351 -17.44 -15.63 -15.83
N GLN A 352 -17.18 -14.54 -16.54
CA GLN A 352 -15.92 -14.30 -17.24
C GLN A 352 -14.91 -13.55 -16.36
N CYS A 353 -15.04 -13.59 -15.03
CA CYS A 353 -14.13 -12.92 -14.11
C CYS A 353 -12.67 -13.37 -14.31
N CYS A 354 -11.73 -12.46 -14.06
CA CYS A 354 -10.31 -12.80 -14.06
C CYS A 354 -10.02 -13.73 -12.89
N LYS A 355 -9.53 -14.95 -13.17
CA LYS A 355 -9.13 -15.88 -12.10
C LYS A 355 -7.88 -15.36 -11.42
N ILE A 356 -7.98 -15.12 -10.11
CA ILE A 356 -6.85 -14.74 -9.28
C ILE A 356 -6.04 -16.00 -8.92
N PRO A 357 -4.70 -15.95 -8.89
CA PRO A 357 -3.89 -17.08 -8.47
C PRO A 357 -4.30 -17.58 -7.08
N ARG A 358 -4.52 -18.89 -6.97
CA ARG A 358 -5.00 -19.57 -5.75
C ARG A 358 -4.17 -19.27 -4.50
N HIS A 359 -2.88 -19.06 -4.67
CA HIS A 359 -1.91 -18.78 -3.60
C HIS A 359 -1.85 -17.30 -3.20
N THR A 360 -2.69 -16.43 -3.78
CA THR A 360 -2.72 -15.00 -3.43
C THR A 360 -3.18 -14.84 -1.98
N PRO A 361 -2.39 -14.19 -1.10
CA PRO A 361 -2.83 -13.90 0.25
C PRO A 361 -3.93 -12.83 0.25
N LEU A 362 -5.01 -13.10 0.96
CA LEU A 362 -6.09 -12.17 1.24
C LEU A 362 -6.02 -11.74 2.71
N MET A 363 -6.03 -10.43 2.93
CA MET A 363 -5.96 -9.81 4.26
C MET A 363 -7.21 -8.96 4.47
N ILE A 364 -7.89 -9.15 5.60
CA ILE A 364 -8.95 -8.28 6.08
C ILE A 364 -8.41 -7.52 7.28
N SER A 365 -8.47 -6.19 7.25
CA SER A 365 -7.89 -5.34 8.29
C SER A 365 -8.72 -4.10 8.53
N GLU A 366 -8.62 -3.56 9.73
CA GLU A 366 -9.10 -2.21 10.04
C GLU A 366 -8.22 -1.15 9.37
N VAL A 367 -8.76 0.04 9.11
CA VAL A 367 -8.02 1.17 8.52
C VAL A 367 -6.81 1.58 9.38
N GLY A 368 -6.87 1.36 10.70
CA GLY A 368 -5.77 1.60 11.64
C GLY A 368 -4.60 0.61 11.55
N GLY A 369 -4.68 -0.40 10.67
CA GLY A 369 -3.60 -1.35 10.42
C GLY A 369 -3.68 -2.66 11.21
N ARG A 370 -4.70 -2.86 12.05
CA ARG A 370 -4.94 -4.14 12.71
C ARG A 370 -5.45 -5.16 11.68
N CYS A 371 -4.66 -6.20 11.43
CA CYS A 371 -5.12 -7.36 10.67
C CYS A 371 -6.16 -8.14 11.50
N LEU A 372 -7.36 -8.31 10.95
CA LEU A 372 -8.42 -9.13 11.52
C LEU A 372 -8.26 -10.58 11.08
N TYR A 373 -8.02 -10.80 9.78
CA TYR A 373 -7.90 -12.14 9.24
C TYR A 373 -6.98 -12.22 8.02
N ARG A 374 -6.29 -13.36 7.86
CA ARG A 374 -5.36 -13.65 6.76
C ARG A 374 -5.59 -15.07 6.28
N MET A 375 -5.81 -15.23 4.98
CA MET A 375 -5.90 -16.55 4.33
C MET A 375 -5.31 -16.52 2.92
N LEU A 376 -5.26 -17.67 2.25
CA LEU A 376 -5.09 -17.72 0.80
C LEU A 376 -6.46 -17.69 0.11
N VAL A 377 -6.55 -17.09 -1.08
CA VAL A 377 -7.78 -17.09 -1.89
C VAL A 377 -8.35 -18.50 -2.10
N SER A 378 -7.50 -19.53 -2.19
CA SER A 378 -7.94 -20.92 -2.31
C SER A 378 -8.66 -21.49 -1.09
N GLN A 379 -8.48 -20.91 0.09
CA GLN A 379 -9.01 -21.38 1.36
C GLN A 379 -10.33 -20.71 1.73
N ALA A 380 -10.73 -19.64 1.02
CA ALA A 380 -11.94 -18.87 1.34
C ALA A 380 -13.25 -19.70 1.32
N GLY A 381 -13.24 -20.94 0.81
CA GLY A 381 -14.37 -21.87 0.84
C GLY A 381 -14.28 -22.99 1.89
N ASP A 382 -13.26 -23.01 2.76
CA ASP A 382 -13.11 -24.03 3.80
C ASP A 382 -14.04 -23.69 4.99
N GLU A 383 -14.57 -24.69 5.69
CA GLU A 383 -15.65 -24.50 6.70
C GLU A 383 -15.27 -23.50 7.80
N ASN A 384 -14.04 -23.60 8.32
CA ASN A 384 -13.54 -22.68 9.34
C ASN A 384 -13.41 -21.25 8.81
N ASP A 385 -12.93 -21.09 7.59
CA ASP A 385 -12.73 -19.79 6.94
C ASP A 385 -14.06 -19.11 6.62
N VAL A 386 -15.07 -19.87 6.16
CA VAL A 386 -16.40 -19.34 5.84
C VAL A 386 -17.06 -18.71 7.07
N SER A 387 -16.99 -19.37 8.23
CA SER A 387 -17.54 -18.82 9.48
C SER A 387 -16.89 -17.48 9.84
N ILE A 388 -15.57 -17.40 9.75
CA ILE A 388 -14.81 -16.17 10.07
C ILE A 388 -15.10 -15.08 9.02
N LEU A 389 -15.19 -15.44 7.74
CA LEU A 389 -15.51 -14.50 6.66
C LEU A 389 -16.89 -13.86 6.85
N ASN A 390 -17.89 -14.66 7.25
CA ASN A 390 -19.24 -14.14 7.52
C ASN A 390 -19.25 -13.09 8.64
N GLU A 391 -18.34 -13.19 9.61
CA GLU A 391 -18.20 -12.22 10.71
C GLU A 391 -17.31 -11.02 10.37
N THR A 392 -16.34 -11.19 9.47
CA THR A 392 -15.28 -10.18 9.21
C THR A 392 -15.48 -9.37 7.94
N ILE A 393 -16.24 -9.86 6.95
CA ILE A 393 -16.48 -9.14 5.70
C ILE A 393 -17.32 -7.88 5.97
N PRO A 394 -16.89 -6.69 5.52
CA PRO A 394 -17.67 -5.47 5.69
C PRO A 394 -19.03 -5.51 4.98
N SER A 395 -20.05 -4.89 5.57
CA SER A 395 -21.41 -4.85 5.01
C SER A 395 -21.48 -4.27 3.59
N TRP A 396 -20.67 -3.27 3.26
CA TRP A 396 -20.64 -2.71 1.90
C TRP A 396 -20.13 -3.70 0.85
N VAL A 397 -19.27 -4.66 1.24
CA VAL A 397 -18.83 -5.77 0.39
C VAL A 397 -19.98 -6.77 0.24
N MET A 398 -20.67 -7.11 1.34
CA MET A 398 -21.83 -8.00 1.33
C MET A 398 -22.92 -7.51 0.37
N ASN A 399 -23.29 -6.24 0.47
CA ASN A 399 -24.36 -5.63 -0.33
C ASN A 399 -24.09 -5.75 -1.84
N VAL A 400 -22.84 -5.55 -2.28
CA VAL A 400 -22.51 -5.56 -3.71
C VAL A 400 -22.30 -6.98 -4.24
N ILE A 401 -21.68 -7.84 -3.43
CA ILE A 401 -21.25 -9.17 -3.90
C ILE A 401 -22.34 -10.21 -3.70
N VAL A 402 -22.92 -10.27 -2.50
CA VAL A 402 -23.93 -11.26 -2.11
C VAL A 402 -25.33 -10.78 -2.50
N GLU A 403 -25.71 -9.57 -2.09
CA GLU A 403 -27.06 -9.03 -2.38
C GLU A 403 -27.19 -8.50 -3.82
N LYS A 404 -26.09 -8.51 -4.59
CA LYS A 404 -26.00 -8.06 -5.98
C LYS A 404 -26.49 -6.61 -6.18
N SER A 405 -26.36 -5.75 -5.18
CA SER A 405 -26.64 -4.31 -5.36
C SER A 405 -25.64 -3.70 -6.36
N ILE A 406 -26.16 -2.82 -7.21
CA ILE A 406 -25.35 -2.14 -8.22
C ILE A 406 -24.63 -0.98 -7.53
N PRO A 407 -23.27 -0.91 -7.57
CA PRO A 407 -22.54 0.18 -6.95
C PRO A 407 -22.95 1.54 -7.53
N LYS A 408 -22.95 2.58 -6.70
CA LYS A 408 -23.31 3.93 -7.17
C LYS A 408 -22.23 4.50 -8.08
N ALA A 409 -22.65 4.96 -9.26
CA ALA A 409 -21.77 5.69 -10.17
C ALA A 409 -21.48 7.11 -9.65
N LEU A 410 -20.25 7.58 -9.86
CA LEU A 410 -19.89 8.98 -9.59
C LEU A 410 -20.59 9.89 -10.61
N LYS A 411 -20.98 11.09 -10.17
CA LYS A 411 -21.67 12.08 -11.01
C LYS A 411 -20.84 13.34 -11.17
N ILE A 412 -20.90 13.94 -12.35
CA ILE A 412 -20.29 15.23 -12.68
C ILE A 412 -21.39 16.23 -13.03
N SER A 413 -21.39 17.37 -12.33
CA SER A 413 -22.10 18.57 -12.73
C SER A 413 -21.32 19.31 -13.81
N PHE A 414 -22.02 19.72 -14.87
CA PHE A 414 -21.44 20.50 -15.95
C PHE A 414 -22.44 21.50 -16.55
N TYR A 415 -21.91 22.55 -17.18
CA TYR A 415 -22.66 23.52 -17.94
C TYR A 415 -22.54 23.24 -19.43
N LEU A 416 -23.65 23.35 -20.14
CA LEU A 416 -23.71 23.29 -21.59
C LEU A 416 -24.04 24.67 -22.15
N VAL A 417 -23.18 25.19 -23.03
CA VAL A 417 -23.26 26.58 -23.52
C VAL A 417 -23.11 26.63 -25.05
N PRO A 418 -24.04 27.25 -25.80
CA PRO A 418 -23.85 27.44 -27.24
C PRO A 418 -22.77 28.50 -27.49
N LEU A 419 -21.87 28.25 -28.46
CA LEU A 419 -20.89 29.25 -28.89
C LEU A 419 -21.59 30.43 -29.58
N SER A 420 -21.09 31.65 -29.35
CA SER A 420 -21.66 32.92 -29.82
C SER A 420 -21.93 32.99 -31.33
N ASN A 421 -21.21 32.19 -32.11
CA ASN A 421 -21.23 32.19 -33.58
C ASN A 421 -22.26 31.20 -34.14
N THR A 422 -23.04 30.56 -33.28
CA THR A 422 -24.05 29.58 -33.68
C THR A 422 -25.38 30.26 -33.97
N CYS A 423 -26.07 29.82 -35.02
CA CYS A 423 -27.45 30.21 -35.29
C CYS A 423 -28.46 29.61 -34.29
N ILE A 424 -27.98 28.99 -33.21
CA ILE A 424 -28.78 28.32 -32.18
C ILE A 424 -29.00 29.33 -31.05
N ARG A 425 -30.13 30.05 -31.10
CA ARG A 425 -30.51 31.02 -30.08
C ARG A 425 -31.75 30.52 -29.33
N PRO A 426 -31.61 30.02 -28.08
CA PRO A 426 -32.77 29.61 -27.30
C PRO A 426 -33.56 30.85 -26.84
N VAL A 427 -34.87 30.82 -27.03
CA VAL A 427 -35.78 31.88 -26.58
C VAL A 427 -36.34 31.50 -25.21
N LYS A 428 -35.95 32.22 -24.16
CA LYS A 428 -36.65 32.22 -22.86
C LYS A 428 -37.15 33.62 -22.58
N ASN A 429 -38.46 33.78 -22.41
CA ASN A 429 -39.13 35.03 -22.02
C ASN A 429 -38.78 36.25 -22.90
N GLY A 430 -38.73 36.08 -24.23
CA GLY A 430 -38.59 37.20 -25.17
C GLY A 430 -37.23 37.91 -25.18
N THR A 431 -36.22 37.42 -24.46
CA THR A 431 -34.85 37.94 -24.52
C THR A 431 -33.89 36.89 -25.11
N LEU A 432 -33.12 37.29 -26.12
CA LEU A 432 -32.09 36.47 -26.76
C LEU A 432 -30.93 36.27 -25.79
N ARG A 433 -30.88 35.15 -25.07
CA ARG A 433 -29.72 34.75 -24.26
C ARG A 433 -29.25 33.36 -24.67
N PRO A 434 -27.94 33.11 -24.75
CA PRO A 434 -27.43 31.74 -24.78
C PRO A 434 -27.89 31.04 -23.49
N SER A 435 -28.75 30.02 -23.57
CA SER A 435 -29.19 29.30 -22.38
C SER A 435 -28.02 28.49 -21.85
N ARG A 436 -27.54 28.87 -20.67
CA ARG A 436 -26.55 28.12 -19.92
C ARG A 436 -27.28 27.06 -19.11
N ASP A 437 -27.33 25.84 -19.61
CA ASP A 437 -28.02 24.74 -18.95
C ASP A 437 -27.05 23.99 -18.02
N ARG A 438 -27.44 23.84 -16.75
CA ARG A 438 -26.69 23.05 -15.77
C ARG A 438 -27.22 21.62 -15.79
N LEU A 439 -26.37 20.66 -16.10
CA LEU A 439 -26.68 19.25 -16.21
C LEU A 439 -25.85 18.44 -15.21
N VAL A 440 -26.34 17.25 -14.86
CA VAL A 440 -25.64 16.28 -14.02
C VAL A 440 -25.74 14.92 -14.71
N ALA A 441 -24.59 14.28 -14.94
CA ALA A 441 -24.51 12.97 -15.56
C ALA A 441 -23.49 12.10 -14.84
N ASN A 442 -23.49 10.79 -15.12
CA ASN A 442 -22.42 9.91 -14.65
C ASN A 442 -21.07 10.37 -15.22
N ASP A 443 -20.02 10.20 -14.43
CA ASP A 443 -18.65 10.65 -14.76
C ASP A 443 -18.09 10.01 -16.04
N PHE A 444 -18.48 8.77 -16.32
CA PHE A 444 -18.11 8.00 -17.51
C PHE A 444 -18.98 8.24 -18.75
N ILE A 445 -19.90 9.22 -18.74
CA ILE A 445 -20.68 9.57 -19.94
C ILE A 445 -19.75 10.09 -21.03
N GLN A 446 -19.88 9.54 -22.23
CA GLN A 446 -19.12 9.96 -23.41
C GLN A 446 -19.65 11.26 -24.01
N VAL A 447 -18.76 12.04 -24.62
CA VAL A 447 -19.08 13.28 -25.34
C VAL A 447 -20.11 13.04 -26.44
N GLN A 448 -20.06 11.88 -27.12
CA GLN A 448 -21.07 11.46 -28.09
C GLN A 448 -22.49 11.53 -27.53
N LYS A 449 -22.72 11.03 -26.31
CA LYS A 449 -24.05 11.01 -25.68
C LYS A 449 -24.55 12.42 -25.36
N ILE A 450 -23.64 13.38 -25.14
CA ILE A 450 -23.98 14.79 -24.98
C ILE A 450 -24.39 15.40 -26.32
N ALA A 451 -23.72 15.04 -27.42
CA ALA A 451 -24.10 15.45 -28.76
C ALA A 451 -25.50 14.93 -29.14
N GLU A 452 -25.80 13.67 -28.81
CA GLU A 452 -27.13 13.06 -28.99
C GLU A 452 -28.20 13.82 -28.19
N TYR A 453 -27.93 14.13 -26.92
CA TYR A 453 -28.82 14.93 -26.08
C TYR A 453 -29.12 16.31 -26.67
N ILE A 454 -28.12 16.99 -27.23
CA ILE A 454 -28.30 18.30 -27.90
C ILE A 454 -29.21 18.15 -29.12
N HIS A 455 -29.01 17.10 -29.91
CA HIS A 455 -29.79 16.83 -31.11
C HIS A 455 -31.27 16.58 -30.78
N GLU A 456 -31.55 15.76 -29.77
CA GLU A 456 -32.91 15.48 -29.29
C GLU A 456 -33.59 16.76 -28.74
N LYS A 457 -32.89 17.51 -27.88
CA LYS A 457 -33.39 18.77 -27.30
C LYS A 457 -33.74 19.84 -28.33
N LEU A 458 -32.99 19.91 -29.43
CA LEU A 458 -33.27 20.86 -30.51
C LEU A 458 -34.42 20.39 -31.40
N SER A 459 -34.55 19.08 -31.62
CA SER A 459 -35.65 18.50 -32.40
C SER A 459 -37.01 18.62 -31.71
N GLU A 460 -37.06 18.51 -30.37
CA GLU A 460 -38.31 18.66 -29.60
C GLU A 460 -38.87 20.10 -29.60
N ASN A 461 -38.01 21.12 -29.75
CA ASN A 461 -38.44 22.52 -29.76
C ASN A 461 -39.14 22.97 -31.06
N ASP A 462 -39.13 22.15 -32.12
CA ASP A 462 -39.91 22.40 -33.34
C ASP A 462 -41.39 22.00 -33.21
N GLY A 463 -41.75 21.27 -32.14
CA GLY A 463 -43.12 20.83 -31.88
C GLY A 463 -43.77 21.59 -30.72
N SER A 464 -44.50 22.68 -31.03
CA SER A 464 -45.53 23.38 -30.20
C SER A 464 -45.24 24.83 -29.77
N SER A 465 -45.23 25.77 -30.72
CA SER A 465 -45.68 27.17 -30.47
C SER A 465 -45.80 27.92 -31.81
N PRO A 466 -46.85 28.75 -32.05
CA PRO A 466 -47.01 29.49 -33.30
C PRO A 466 -46.07 30.71 -33.43
N TYR A 467 -45.08 30.86 -32.55
CA TYR A 467 -44.09 31.93 -32.60
C TYR A 467 -42.68 31.37 -32.39
N ASN A 468 -42.03 30.93 -33.46
CA ASN A 468 -40.58 31.04 -33.63
C ASN A 468 -40.20 30.72 -35.09
N LYS A 469 -39.75 31.74 -35.83
CA LYS A 469 -38.92 31.52 -37.02
C LYS A 469 -37.52 31.14 -36.53
N THR A 470 -37.27 29.85 -36.37
CA THR A 470 -35.91 29.31 -36.41
C THR A 470 -35.38 29.54 -37.84
N SER A 471 -34.20 30.13 -37.95
CA SER A 471 -33.55 30.43 -39.23
C SER A 471 -33.32 29.16 -40.05
N ASP A 472 -33.48 29.25 -41.37
CA ASP A 472 -33.33 28.18 -42.39
C ASP A 472 -32.05 27.33 -42.29
N CYS A 473 -31.06 27.74 -41.48
CA CYS A 473 -29.86 26.98 -41.18
C CYS A 473 -30.11 25.73 -40.31
N ILE A 474 -31.11 25.69 -39.43
CA ILE A 474 -31.31 24.54 -38.51
C ILE A 474 -31.97 23.36 -39.23
N ASN A 475 -32.92 23.64 -40.13
CA ASN A 475 -33.67 22.62 -40.87
C ASN A 475 -32.82 21.78 -41.84
N ASN A 476 -31.73 22.34 -42.38
CA ASN A 476 -30.83 21.61 -43.26
C ASN A 476 -29.81 20.72 -42.51
N HIS A 477 -29.50 21.01 -41.23
CA HIS A 477 -28.48 20.28 -40.46
C HIS A 477 -29.04 19.08 -39.68
N LEU A 478 -30.36 18.97 -39.50
CA LEU A 478 -31.00 17.84 -38.80
C LEU A 478 -31.23 16.62 -39.70
N GLN A 479 -30.92 16.68 -41.00
CA GLN A 479 -31.14 15.59 -41.97
C GLN A 479 -30.01 14.53 -42.01
N GLY A 480 -28.93 14.69 -41.24
CA GLY A 480 -27.80 13.75 -41.21
C GLY A 480 -28.00 12.58 -40.24
N ASN A 481 -27.88 11.34 -40.74
CA ASN A 481 -28.15 10.06 -40.04
C ASN A 481 -27.36 9.75 -38.74
N THR A 482 -26.50 10.65 -38.23
CA THR A 482 -25.78 10.43 -36.95
C THR A 482 -25.52 11.77 -36.23
N PRO A 483 -25.96 11.95 -34.96
CA PRO A 483 -25.84 13.22 -34.21
C PRO A 483 -24.41 13.78 -34.08
N GLU A 484 -23.39 12.91 -34.09
CA GLU A 484 -21.97 13.29 -34.04
C GLU A 484 -21.49 14.13 -35.23
N LYS A 485 -22.18 14.01 -36.37
CA LYS A 485 -21.88 14.79 -37.58
C LYS A 485 -22.48 16.18 -37.54
N ASN A 486 -23.44 16.42 -36.64
CA ASN A 486 -24.20 17.66 -36.62
C ASN A 486 -23.64 18.67 -35.62
N PHE A 487 -22.92 18.22 -34.59
CA PHE A 487 -22.38 19.09 -33.53
C PHE A 487 -20.88 18.89 -33.26
N GLU A 488 -20.19 19.99 -32.99
CA GLU A 488 -18.83 20.03 -32.46
C GLU A 488 -18.88 20.51 -31.01
N LEU A 489 -18.33 19.71 -30.10
CA LEU A 489 -18.25 20.02 -28.67
C LEU A 489 -16.80 20.39 -28.34
N SER A 490 -16.63 21.42 -27.51
CA SER A 490 -15.33 21.95 -27.11
C SER A 490 -15.29 22.32 -25.63
N CYS A 491 -14.09 22.30 -25.04
CA CYS A 491 -13.84 22.76 -23.67
C CYS A 491 -12.49 23.47 -23.66
N ASN A 492 -12.39 24.66 -23.05
CA ASN A 492 -11.18 25.50 -23.06
C ASN A 492 -10.55 25.62 -24.47
N ASP A 493 -11.38 25.93 -25.47
CA ASP A 493 -10.99 26.07 -26.89
C ASP A 493 -10.41 24.80 -27.56
N GLN A 494 -10.50 23.64 -26.91
CA GLN A 494 -10.10 22.34 -27.48
C GLN A 494 -11.33 21.54 -27.93
N ILE A 495 -11.29 21.02 -29.15
CA ILE A 495 -12.33 20.13 -29.69
C ILE A 495 -12.26 18.78 -28.97
N LEU A 496 -13.40 18.30 -28.49
CA LEU A 496 -13.51 17.05 -27.76
C LEU A 496 -13.73 15.88 -28.72
N SER A 497 -13.02 14.76 -28.49
CA SER A 497 -13.32 13.51 -29.21
C SER A 497 -14.66 12.95 -28.72
N PRO A 498 -15.53 12.43 -29.61
CA PRO A 498 -16.80 11.80 -29.21
C PRO A 498 -16.63 10.64 -28.22
N THR A 499 -15.49 9.94 -28.29
CA THR A 499 -15.16 8.79 -27.44
C THR A 499 -14.64 9.15 -26.05
N MET A 500 -14.25 10.41 -25.80
CA MET A 500 -13.82 10.85 -24.46
C MET A 500 -15.01 10.87 -23.51
N ASP A 501 -14.76 10.53 -22.24
CA ASP A 501 -15.75 10.66 -21.17
C ASP A 501 -15.60 11.98 -20.39
N LEU A 502 -16.68 12.39 -19.71
CA LEU A 502 -16.74 13.64 -18.95
C LEU A 502 -15.61 13.76 -17.93
N ARG A 503 -15.26 12.67 -17.25
CA ARG A 503 -14.16 12.63 -16.27
C ARG A 503 -12.80 12.86 -16.90
N THR A 504 -12.53 12.32 -18.10
CA THR A 504 -11.28 12.57 -18.85
C THR A 504 -11.22 14.02 -19.32
N VAL A 505 -12.33 14.57 -19.84
CA VAL A 505 -12.42 15.99 -20.22
C VAL A 505 -12.18 16.88 -19.00
N LYS A 506 -12.82 16.58 -17.87
CA LYS A 506 -12.66 17.35 -16.63
C LYS A 506 -11.22 17.31 -16.12
N HIS A 507 -10.57 16.15 -16.16
CA HIS A 507 -9.22 15.96 -15.64
C HIS A 507 -8.13 16.58 -16.53
N PHE A 508 -8.18 16.33 -17.85
CA PHE A 508 -7.09 16.70 -18.76
C PHE A 508 -7.29 18.02 -19.50
N ILE A 509 -8.52 18.48 -19.71
CA ILE A 509 -8.82 19.66 -20.54
C ILE A 509 -9.31 20.83 -19.68
N TRP A 510 -10.30 20.60 -18.81
CA TRP A 510 -10.90 21.64 -17.98
C TRP A 510 -9.94 22.19 -16.92
N LYS A 511 -9.28 21.30 -16.17
CA LYS A 511 -8.27 21.64 -15.14
C LYS A 511 -8.69 22.71 -14.11
N SER A 512 -9.99 22.86 -13.86
CA SER A 512 -10.55 23.80 -12.88
C SER A 512 -11.43 23.08 -11.86
N SER A 513 -11.46 23.63 -10.63
CA SER A 513 -12.31 23.13 -9.54
C SER A 513 -13.79 23.50 -9.71
N ALA A 514 -14.10 24.45 -10.60
CA ALA A 514 -15.47 24.82 -10.92
C ALA A 514 -16.18 23.71 -11.72
N ASP A 515 -17.51 23.79 -11.80
CA ASP A 515 -18.33 22.92 -12.66
C ASP A 515 -17.81 22.99 -14.10
N LEU A 516 -17.61 21.81 -14.71
CA LEU A 516 -17.11 21.67 -16.08
C LEU A 516 -17.99 22.47 -17.04
N THR A 517 -17.41 23.21 -17.97
CA THR A 517 -18.20 23.91 -19.00
C THR A 517 -17.85 23.35 -20.37
N ILE A 518 -18.87 22.88 -21.09
CA ILE A 518 -18.77 22.37 -22.45
C ILE A 518 -19.51 23.32 -23.37
N TYR A 519 -18.80 23.76 -24.41
CA TYR A 519 -19.34 24.59 -25.47
C TYR A 519 -19.72 23.73 -26.67
N PHE A 520 -20.81 24.08 -27.35
CA PHE A 520 -21.22 23.37 -28.57
C PHE A 520 -21.51 24.32 -29.73
N LYS A 521 -21.28 23.84 -30.95
CA LYS A 521 -21.69 24.50 -32.20
C LYS A 521 -22.17 23.49 -33.24
N ALA A 522 -23.03 23.93 -34.16
CA ALA A 522 -23.38 23.13 -35.32
C ALA A 522 -22.17 23.03 -36.27
N LYS A 523 -21.95 21.85 -36.85
CA LYS A 523 -20.96 21.64 -37.92
C LYS A 523 -21.57 22.11 -39.24
N HIS A 524 -20.81 22.91 -40.00
CA HIS A 524 -21.20 23.39 -41.33
C HIS A 524 -21.10 22.30 -42.38
#